data_AF-A0A8D9UGA8-F1
#
_entry.id   AF-A0A8D9UGA8-F1
#
_cell.length_a   1.000
_cell.length_b   1.000
_cell.length_c   1.000
_cell.angle_alpha   90.00
_cell.angle_beta   90.00
_cell.angle_gamma   90.00
#
_symmetry.space_group_name_H-M   'P 1'
#
loop_
_entity.id
_entity.type
_entity.pdbx_description
1 polymer ?
#
loop_
_entity_poly.entity_id
_entity_poly.type
_entity_poly.pdbx_seq_one_letter_code
_entity_poly.pdbx_strand_id
1 'polypeptide(L)'
;MIPKRIFYVWGYGEKKSQIANICIENWRMMLPDFDIIEVNEKTPEWFDFDYEYNNNLWFKTVYDLKMWAYVSDYIRCKVLYDYGGIYFDTDVTVYKDFSSLLNHKMFIGNCLNNIPEMATFGAQKEHPILLEMINFYKNDIWNSQDFIITKILTKILKNKFNIEPSLLENVKDNLIAIYLPEYFNPFHFDQDFNHSCITHNTYSVHWMGASWHSKKNLFFLSNKHRIPLKTLLKQVKFIEDHDKNANQRINILQQEA
;
A
#
# COMPACT_ATOMS: atom_id res chain seq x y z
N MET A 1 -10.48 14.79 13.85
CA MET A 1 -9.41 14.00 14.49
C MET A 1 -9.36 12.64 13.84
N ILE A 2 -8.18 12.05 13.70
CA ILE A 2 -8.00 10.68 13.19
C ILE A 2 -8.50 9.69 14.27
N PRO A 3 -9.41 8.76 13.94
CA PRO A 3 -9.85 7.73 14.88
C PRO A 3 -8.71 6.79 15.30
N LYS A 4 -8.77 6.27 16.54
CA LYS A 4 -7.85 5.23 17.04
C LYS A 4 -8.18 3.85 16.44
N ARG A 5 -8.01 3.73 15.12
CA ARG A 5 -8.20 2.49 14.38
C ARG A 5 -7.03 2.27 13.44
N ILE A 6 -6.58 1.03 13.35
CA ILE A 6 -5.50 0.58 12.47
C ILE A 6 -6.12 -0.38 11.47
N PHE A 7 -6.06 -0.04 10.19
CA PHE A 7 -6.46 -0.91 9.09
C PHE A 7 -5.23 -1.59 8.49
N TYR A 8 -5.38 -2.85 8.13
CA TYR A 8 -4.45 -3.56 7.26
C TYR A 8 -5.22 -4.50 6.34
N VAL A 9 -4.62 -4.91 5.23
CA VAL A 9 -5.25 -5.81 4.26
C VAL A 9 -4.60 -7.17 4.31
N TRP A 10 -5.42 -8.23 4.33
CA TRP A 10 -4.95 -9.59 4.16
C TRP A 10 -6.02 -10.45 3.48
N GLY A 11 -5.65 -11.31 2.53
CA GLY A 11 -6.61 -12.15 1.82
C GLY A 11 -7.32 -13.15 2.75
N TYR A 12 -8.65 -13.28 2.62
CA TYR A 12 -9.40 -14.23 3.45
C TYR A 12 -8.97 -15.68 3.16
N GLY A 13 -8.71 -16.45 4.23
CA GLY A 13 -8.31 -17.86 4.14
C GLY A 13 -6.83 -18.09 3.81
N GLU A 14 -6.07 -17.04 3.50
CA GLU A 14 -4.63 -17.15 3.22
C GLU A 14 -3.82 -17.13 4.52
N LYS A 15 -2.81 -18.01 4.61
CA LYS A 15 -1.94 -18.06 5.79
C LYS A 15 -1.05 -16.82 5.83
N LYS A 16 -1.16 -16.04 6.92
CA LYS A 16 -0.25 -14.92 7.21
C LYS A 16 1.20 -15.37 7.25
N SER A 17 2.08 -14.58 6.66
CA SER A 17 3.52 -14.78 6.76
C SER A 17 3.97 -14.65 8.22
N GLN A 18 5.14 -15.18 8.55
CA GLN A 18 5.69 -15.03 9.90
C GLN A 18 5.89 -13.56 10.26
N ILE A 19 6.42 -12.77 9.33
CA ILE A 19 6.64 -11.33 9.53
C ILE A 19 5.31 -10.58 9.78
N ALA A 20 4.24 -10.94 9.06
CA ALA A 20 2.92 -10.35 9.27
C ALA A 20 2.38 -10.61 10.68
N ASN A 21 2.46 -11.86 11.14
CA ASN A 21 2.02 -12.20 12.49
C ASN A 21 2.84 -11.46 13.57
N ILE A 22 4.18 -11.40 13.41
CA ILE A 22 5.05 -10.68 14.34
C ILE A 22 4.68 -9.20 14.42
N CYS A 23 4.47 -8.55 13.27
CA CYS A 23 4.08 -7.14 13.21
C CYS A 23 2.72 -6.91 13.87
N ILE A 24 1.71 -7.73 13.56
CA ILE A 24 0.36 -7.58 14.14
C ILE A 24 0.37 -7.75 15.67
N GLU A 25 1.12 -8.73 16.21
CA GLU A 25 1.27 -8.85 17.67
C GLU A 25 1.99 -7.66 18.27
N ASN A 26 3.04 -7.15 17.61
CA ASN A 26 3.71 -5.92 18.03
C ASN A 26 2.75 -4.72 18.07
N TRP A 27 1.83 -4.58 17.10
CA TRP A 27 0.83 -3.52 17.12
C TRP A 27 -0.08 -3.62 18.34
N ARG A 28 -0.56 -4.83 18.67
CA ARG A 28 -1.41 -5.07 19.86
C ARG A 28 -0.70 -4.70 21.16
N MET A 29 0.60 -4.97 21.24
CA MET A 29 1.41 -4.65 22.41
C MET A 29 1.69 -3.15 22.54
N MET A 30 1.98 -2.48 21.42
CA MET A 30 2.42 -1.09 21.42
C MET A 30 1.27 -0.08 21.37
N LEU A 31 0.11 -0.48 20.85
CA LEU A 31 -1.06 0.36 20.62
C LEU A 31 -2.33 -0.30 21.21
N PRO A 32 -2.37 -0.60 22.52
CA PRO A 32 -3.47 -1.37 23.14
C PRO A 32 -4.84 -0.67 23.08
N ASP A 33 -4.85 0.66 22.94
CA ASP A 33 -6.07 1.47 22.83
C ASP A 33 -6.58 1.62 21.38
N PHE A 34 -5.94 0.97 20.40
CA PHE A 34 -6.31 1.09 18.99
C PHE A 34 -7.02 -0.18 18.52
N ASP A 35 -8.14 -0.02 17.82
CA ASP A 35 -8.81 -1.13 17.17
C ASP A 35 -7.98 -1.58 15.96
N ILE A 36 -7.54 -2.85 15.94
CA ILE A 36 -6.80 -3.43 14.81
C ILE A 36 -7.79 -4.19 13.93
N ILE A 37 -7.98 -3.69 12.71
CA ILE A 37 -9.01 -4.12 11.77
C ILE A 37 -8.34 -4.72 10.54
N GLU A 38 -8.59 -6.02 10.35
CA GLU A 38 -8.26 -6.71 9.10
C GLU A 38 -9.34 -6.43 8.06
N VAL A 39 -8.94 -5.99 6.88
CA VAL A 39 -9.85 -5.78 5.75
C VAL A 39 -9.69 -6.93 4.76
N ASN A 40 -10.76 -7.71 4.60
CA ASN A 40 -10.84 -8.85 3.70
C ASN A 40 -12.29 -9.12 3.25
N GLU A 41 -12.50 -10.13 2.42
CA GLU A 41 -13.82 -10.47 1.84
C GLU A 41 -14.89 -10.86 2.87
N LYS A 42 -14.52 -11.08 4.14
CA LYS A 42 -15.42 -11.37 5.27
C LYS A 42 -15.65 -10.18 6.20
N THR A 43 -15.12 -9.01 5.87
CA THR A 43 -15.37 -7.77 6.62
C THR A 43 -16.07 -6.72 5.73
N PRO A 44 -17.26 -7.03 5.19
CA PRO A 44 -17.97 -6.14 4.26
C PRO A 44 -18.39 -4.82 4.90
N GLU A 45 -18.44 -4.73 6.23
CA GLU A 45 -18.70 -3.50 6.96
C GLU A 45 -17.59 -2.45 6.80
N TRP A 46 -16.36 -2.86 6.46
CA TRP A 46 -15.23 -1.94 6.26
C TRP A 46 -14.90 -1.71 4.79
N PHE A 47 -15.21 -2.66 3.91
CA PHE A 47 -14.98 -2.53 2.49
C PHE A 47 -15.96 -3.38 1.69
N ASP A 48 -16.77 -2.75 0.86
CA ASP A 48 -17.74 -3.42 -0.01
C ASP A 48 -17.02 -4.01 -1.24
N PHE A 49 -16.53 -5.25 -1.08
CA PHE A 49 -15.82 -5.97 -2.13
C PHE A 49 -16.67 -6.18 -3.38
N ASP A 50 -17.96 -6.50 -3.22
CA ASP A 50 -18.86 -6.75 -4.35
C ASP A 50 -19.12 -5.48 -5.13
N TYR A 51 -19.35 -4.36 -4.45
CA TYR A 51 -19.52 -3.08 -5.11
C TYR A 51 -18.26 -2.66 -5.86
N GLU A 52 -17.09 -2.63 -5.21
CA GLU A 52 -15.86 -2.16 -5.86
C GLU A 52 -15.40 -3.13 -6.96
N TYR A 53 -15.61 -4.44 -6.81
CA TYR A 53 -15.33 -5.43 -7.87
C TYR A 53 -16.17 -5.21 -9.13
N ASN A 54 -17.42 -4.76 -8.97
CA ASN A 54 -18.32 -4.53 -10.10
C ASN A 54 -18.23 -3.11 -10.68
N ASN A 55 -17.80 -2.12 -9.90
CA ASN A 55 -17.83 -0.70 -10.29
C ASN A 55 -16.44 -0.06 -10.49
N ASN A 56 -15.36 -0.76 -10.18
CA ASN A 56 -14.00 -0.26 -10.36
C ASN A 56 -13.18 -1.23 -11.23
N LEU A 57 -13.02 -0.90 -12.52
CA LEU A 57 -12.32 -1.74 -13.48
C LEU A 57 -10.87 -2.03 -13.06
N TRP A 58 -10.18 -1.06 -12.44
CA TRP A 58 -8.84 -1.27 -11.92
C TRP A 58 -8.83 -2.33 -10.83
N PHE A 59 -9.65 -2.13 -9.79
CA PHE A 59 -9.76 -3.05 -8.65
C PHE A 59 -10.11 -4.46 -9.11
N LYS A 60 -11.14 -4.61 -9.93
CA LYS A 60 -11.53 -5.88 -10.55
C LYS A 60 -10.35 -6.57 -11.23
N THR A 61 -9.60 -5.82 -12.04
CA THR A 61 -8.52 -6.40 -12.85
C THR A 61 -7.35 -6.86 -11.99
N VAL A 62 -6.90 -6.04 -11.03
CA VAL A 62 -5.79 -6.42 -10.15
C VAL A 62 -6.19 -7.55 -9.20
N TYR A 63 -7.47 -7.62 -8.81
CA TYR A 63 -8.03 -8.72 -8.03
C TYR A 63 -8.04 -10.04 -8.83
N ASP A 64 -8.61 -10.04 -10.04
CA ASP A 64 -8.67 -11.22 -10.93
C ASP A 64 -7.26 -11.75 -11.26
N LEU A 65 -6.27 -10.85 -11.40
CA LEU A 65 -4.87 -11.20 -11.66
C LEU A 65 -4.07 -11.55 -10.40
N LYS A 66 -4.69 -11.53 -9.21
CA LYS A 66 -4.08 -11.79 -7.90
C LYS A 66 -2.87 -10.88 -7.60
N MET A 67 -2.96 -9.63 -8.01
CA MET A 67 -1.95 -8.60 -7.78
C MET A 67 -2.18 -7.93 -6.42
N TRP A 68 -1.99 -8.70 -5.34
CA TRP A 68 -2.44 -8.34 -3.97
C TRP A 68 -1.91 -7.01 -3.44
N ALA A 69 -0.67 -6.63 -3.76
CA ALA A 69 -0.15 -5.30 -3.38
C ALA A 69 -0.97 -4.15 -3.97
N TYR A 70 -1.41 -4.28 -5.23
CA TYR A 70 -2.22 -3.27 -5.93
C TYR A 70 -3.70 -3.31 -5.53
N VAL A 71 -4.19 -4.48 -5.09
CA VAL A 71 -5.48 -4.59 -4.41
C VAL A 71 -5.44 -3.78 -3.11
N SER A 72 -4.39 -3.97 -2.30
CA SER A 72 -4.20 -3.25 -1.04
C SER A 72 -4.03 -1.74 -1.24
N ASP A 73 -3.33 -1.29 -2.27
CA ASP A 73 -3.18 0.14 -2.61
C ASP A 73 -4.54 0.86 -2.77
N TYR A 74 -5.51 0.21 -3.41
CA TYR A 74 -6.85 0.78 -3.54
C TYR A 74 -7.62 0.75 -2.21
N ILE A 75 -7.60 -0.40 -1.53
CA ILE A 75 -8.32 -0.60 -0.26
C ILE A 75 -7.84 0.40 0.79
N ARG A 76 -6.51 0.55 0.99
CA ARG A 76 -5.95 1.46 2.01
C ARG A 76 -6.39 2.91 1.84
N CYS A 77 -6.54 3.36 0.59
CA CYS A 77 -7.06 4.70 0.30
C CYS A 77 -8.56 4.79 0.61
N LYS A 78 -9.33 3.78 0.18
CA LYS A 78 -10.79 3.76 0.33
C LYS A 78 -11.23 3.66 1.78
N VAL A 79 -10.67 2.73 2.55
CA VAL A 79 -11.06 2.52 3.96
C VAL A 79 -10.74 3.74 4.83
N LEU A 80 -9.57 4.36 4.63
CA LEU A 80 -9.24 5.58 5.35
C LEU A 80 -10.08 6.78 4.91
N TYR A 81 -10.46 6.86 3.63
CA TYR A 81 -11.40 7.88 3.18
C TYR A 81 -12.78 7.71 3.82
N ASP A 82 -13.30 6.48 3.90
CA ASP A 82 -14.65 6.23 4.42
C ASP A 82 -14.73 6.32 5.95
N TYR A 83 -13.69 5.88 6.66
CA TYR A 83 -13.75 5.67 8.12
C TYR A 83 -12.75 6.50 8.92
N GLY A 84 -11.70 7.02 8.27
CA GLY A 84 -10.52 7.58 8.93
C GLY A 84 -9.78 6.53 9.77
N GLY A 85 -8.55 6.84 10.16
CA GLY A 85 -7.72 5.98 10.99
C GLY A 85 -6.27 5.99 10.53
N ILE A 86 -5.56 4.93 10.84
CA ILE A 86 -4.18 4.66 10.45
C ILE A 86 -4.19 3.41 9.59
N TYR A 87 -3.33 3.36 8.58
CA TYR A 87 -3.09 2.15 7.80
C TYR A 87 -1.65 1.69 8.03
N PHE A 88 -1.47 0.38 8.20
CA PHE A 88 -0.17 -0.28 8.19
C PHE A 88 -0.13 -1.39 7.12
N ASP A 89 0.95 -1.41 6.34
CA ASP A 89 1.34 -2.63 5.64
C ASP A 89 1.72 -3.70 6.68
N THR A 90 1.48 -4.97 6.35
CA THR A 90 1.66 -6.08 7.31
C THR A 90 3.10 -6.36 7.70
N ASP A 91 4.06 -5.71 7.05
CA ASP A 91 5.49 -5.76 7.36
C ASP A 91 5.98 -4.43 7.98
N VAL A 92 5.12 -3.76 8.74
CA VAL A 92 5.46 -2.58 9.55
C VAL A 92 5.55 -2.97 11.03
N THR A 93 6.63 -2.60 11.71
CA THR A 93 6.77 -2.71 13.18
C THR A 93 6.66 -1.35 13.83
N VAL A 94 5.93 -1.26 14.94
CA VAL A 94 5.71 -0.06 15.74
C VAL A 94 6.70 0.01 16.90
N TYR A 95 7.27 1.19 17.11
CA TYR A 95 8.23 1.53 18.17
C TYR A 95 7.72 2.61 19.12
N LYS A 96 6.67 3.36 18.74
CA LYS A 96 6.12 4.47 19.54
C LYS A 96 4.62 4.57 19.37
N ASP A 97 3.94 5.05 20.41
CA ASP A 97 2.50 5.33 20.37
C ASP A 97 2.16 6.44 19.35
N PHE A 98 1.07 6.28 18.61
CA PHE A 98 0.64 7.18 17.55
C PHE A 98 -0.34 8.28 18.02
N SER A 99 -0.72 8.33 19.30
CA SER A 99 -1.78 9.24 19.79
C SER A 99 -1.47 10.72 19.57
N SER A 100 -0.18 11.09 19.59
CA SER A 100 0.29 12.47 19.31
C SER A 100 -0.02 12.92 17.87
N LEU A 101 -0.17 11.98 16.94
CA LEU A 101 -0.37 12.26 15.51
C LEU A 101 -1.85 12.40 15.13
N LEU A 102 -2.78 12.06 16.03
CA LEU A 102 -4.21 11.98 15.71
C LEU A 102 -4.87 13.34 15.45
N ASN A 103 -4.22 14.42 15.86
CA ASN A 103 -4.70 15.79 15.65
C ASN A 103 -4.47 16.31 14.22
N HIS A 104 -3.67 15.62 13.41
CA HIS A 104 -3.51 15.97 12.00
C HIS A 104 -4.77 15.65 11.18
N LYS A 105 -4.95 16.32 10.03
CA LYS A 105 -5.92 15.88 9.03
C LYS A 105 -5.42 14.65 8.28
N MET A 106 -4.13 14.62 7.96
CA MET A 106 -3.40 13.47 7.45
C MET A 106 -1.94 13.56 7.90
N PHE A 107 -1.32 12.44 8.23
CA PHE A 107 0.12 12.34 8.44
C PHE A 107 0.71 11.23 7.58
N ILE A 108 1.94 11.40 7.11
CA ILE A 108 2.68 10.41 6.33
C ILE A 108 4.20 10.60 6.53
N GLY A 109 4.96 9.53 6.36
CA GLY A 109 6.42 9.59 6.31
C GLY A 109 6.98 9.62 4.90
N ASN A 110 8.06 10.38 4.69
CA ASN A 110 8.89 10.20 3.51
C ASN A 110 9.80 8.96 3.65
N CYS A 111 10.22 8.42 2.52
CA CYS A 111 11.38 7.54 2.42
C CYS A 111 12.51 8.26 1.66
N LEU A 112 13.43 7.52 1.03
CA LEU A 112 14.57 8.09 0.33
C LEU A 112 14.12 9.09 -0.74
N ASN A 113 14.87 10.19 -0.91
CA ASN A 113 14.60 11.25 -1.89
C ASN A 113 13.28 12.01 -1.68
N ASN A 114 12.80 12.13 -0.45
CA ASN A 114 11.55 12.84 -0.09
C ASN A 114 10.31 12.27 -0.81
N ILE A 115 10.22 10.94 -0.91
CA ILE A 115 9.06 10.28 -1.51
C ILE A 115 8.09 9.87 -0.39
N PRO A 116 6.84 10.36 -0.36
CA PRO A 116 5.88 9.95 0.66
C PRO A 116 5.52 8.47 0.49
N GLU A 117 5.70 7.70 1.55
CA GLU A 117 5.47 6.26 1.56
C GLU A 117 4.14 5.94 2.24
N MET A 118 3.28 5.19 1.56
CA MET A 118 1.94 4.84 2.04
C MET A 118 1.88 3.48 2.75
N ALA A 119 3.02 2.98 3.24
CA ALA A 119 3.09 1.79 4.09
C ALA A 119 2.64 2.07 5.53
N THR A 120 2.85 3.31 6.00
CA THR A 120 2.37 3.81 7.29
C THR A 120 1.90 5.24 7.14
N PHE A 121 0.60 5.46 7.28
CA PHE A 121 0.03 6.80 7.22
C PHE A 121 -1.34 6.83 7.91
N GLY A 122 -1.79 8.00 8.31
CA GLY A 122 -3.11 8.17 8.91
C GLY A 122 -3.84 9.36 8.33
N ALA A 123 -5.16 9.29 8.31
CA ALA A 123 -6.01 10.34 7.76
C ALA A 123 -7.35 10.40 8.48
N GLN A 124 -7.94 11.59 8.50
CA GLN A 124 -9.33 11.80 8.86
C GLN A 124 -10.23 11.24 7.77
N LYS A 125 -11.45 10.88 8.16
CA LYS A 125 -12.52 10.56 7.22
C LYS A 125 -12.68 11.70 6.20
N GLU A 126 -12.99 11.34 4.96
CA GLU A 126 -13.25 12.23 3.83
C GLU A 126 -12.07 13.12 3.43
N HIS A 127 -10.83 12.70 3.72
CA HIS A 127 -9.65 13.48 3.38
C HIS A 127 -9.52 13.72 1.86
N PRO A 128 -9.34 14.97 1.39
CA PRO A 128 -9.42 15.29 -0.04
C PRO A 128 -8.27 14.67 -0.86
N ILE A 129 -7.10 14.48 -0.26
CA ILE A 129 -5.99 13.78 -0.94
C ILE A 129 -6.38 12.32 -1.23
N LEU A 130 -7.06 11.64 -0.30
CA LEU A 130 -7.50 10.26 -0.51
C LEU A 130 -8.62 10.17 -1.54
N LEU A 131 -9.52 11.16 -1.59
CA LEU A 131 -10.51 11.26 -2.67
C LEU A 131 -9.82 11.33 -4.05
N GLU A 132 -8.77 12.14 -4.17
CA GLU A 132 -8.01 12.25 -5.41
C GLU A 132 -7.27 10.96 -5.77
N MET A 133 -6.71 10.24 -4.78
CA MET A 133 -6.14 8.91 -4.98
C MET A 133 -7.18 7.91 -5.51
N ILE A 134 -8.36 7.87 -4.89
CA ILE A 134 -9.48 7.00 -5.30
C ILE A 134 -9.93 7.33 -6.72
N ASN A 135 -10.10 8.62 -7.04
CA ASN A 135 -10.49 9.08 -8.37
C ASN A 135 -9.44 8.72 -9.42
N PHE A 136 -8.16 8.80 -9.10
CA PHE A 136 -7.10 8.39 -9.99
C PHE A 136 -7.19 6.90 -10.35
N TYR A 137 -7.41 6.03 -9.36
CA TYR A 137 -7.60 4.59 -9.60
C TYR A 137 -8.88 4.28 -10.38
N LYS A 138 -9.97 5.04 -10.19
CA LYS A 138 -11.22 4.83 -10.92
C LYS A 138 -11.17 5.32 -12.36
N ASN A 139 -10.55 6.47 -12.61
CA ASN A 139 -10.72 7.20 -13.87
C ASN A 139 -9.43 7.33 -14.69
N ASP A 140 -8.28 7.53 -14.04
CA ASP A 140 -7.06 7.97 -14.72
C ASP A 140 -6.03 6.84 -14.92
N ILE A 141 -6.07 5.79 -14.09
CA ILE A 141 -5.05 4.75 -14.05
C ILE A 141 -4.84 4.07 -15.40
N TRP A 142 -5.89 3.87 -16.20
CA TRP A 142 -5.78 3.23 -17.52
C TRP A 142 -5.17 4.12 -18.58
N ASN A 143 -5.16 5.44 -18.37
CA ASN A 143 -4.57 6.42 -19.28
C ASN A 143 -3.20 6.93 -18.79
N SER A 144 -2.73 6.44 -17.63
CA SER A 144 -1.46 6.84 -17.03
C SER A 144 -0.40 5.75 -17.17
N GLN A 145 0.85 6.15 -17.37
CA GLN A 145 2.00 5.28 -17.20
C GLN A 145 2.26 4.92 -15.72
N ASP A 146 1.75 5.74 -14.80
CA ASP A 146 1.95 5.56 -13.36
C ASP A 146 1.08 4.41 -12.84
N PHE A 147 1.66 3.57 -11.97
CA PHE A 147 0.97 2.49 -11.26
C PHE A 147 1.52 2.24 -9.85
N ILE A 148 2.58 2.98 -9.47
CA ILE A 148 3.20 2.90 -8.15
C ILE A 148 2.53 3.97 -7.29
N ILE A 149 1.91 3.57 -6.17
CA ILE A 149 1.12 4.46 -5.33
C ILE A 149 1.87 5.72 -4.87
N THR A 150 3.16 5.61 -4.53
CA THR A 150 3.98 6.74 -4.10
C THR A 150 4.23 7.77 -5.22
N LYS A 151 4.36 7.31 -6.48
CA LYS A 151 4.44 8.19 -7.66
C LYS A 151 3.11 8.88 -7.94
N ILE A 152 2.00 8.14 -7.80
CA ILE A 152 0.64 8.67 -7.96
C ILE A 152 0.38 9.76 -6.92
N LEU A 153 0.67 9.48 -5.64
CA LEU A 153 0.53 10.44 -4.55
C LEU A 153 1.38 11.68 -4.78
N THR A 154 2.67 11.52 -5.09
CA THR A 154 3.57 12.66 -5.38
C THR A 154 3.02 13.56 -6.49
N LYS A 155 2.51 12.96 -7.56
CA LYS A 155 1.91 13.69 -8.69
C LYS A 155 0.63 14.43 -8.28
N ILE A 156 -0.23 13.81 -7.47
CA ILE A 156 -1.45 14.42 -6.96
C ILE A 156 -1.13 15.60 -6.03
N LEU A 157 -0.21 15.40 -5.08
CA LEU A 157 0.27 16.45 -4.16
C LEU A 157 0.75 17.68 -4.93
N LYS A 158 1.62 17.47 -5.93
CA LYS A 158 2.18 18.54 -6.75
C LYS A 158 1.11 19.22 -7.60
N ASN A 159 0.38 18.45 -8.41
CA ASN A 159 -0.46 19.01 -9.47
C ASN A 159 -1.81 19.52 -8.98
N LYS A 160 -2.39 18.92 -7.93
CA LYS A 160 -3.73 19.28 -7.43
C LYS A 160 -3.67 20.12 -6.15
N PHE A 161 -2.64 19.94 -5.33
CA PHE A 161 -2.55 20.62 -4.04
C PHE A 161 -1.42 21.67 -3.97
N ASN A 162 -0.52 21.71 -4.96
CA ASN A 162 0.69 22.53 -4.98
C ASN A 162 1.58 22.25 -3.76
N ILE A 163 1.76 20.95 -3.46
CA ILE A 163 2.56 20.45 -2.34
C ILE A 163 3.77 19.71 -2.90
N GLU A 164 4.96 20.18 -2.54
CA GLU A 164 6.21 19.46 -2.75
C GLU A 164 6.50 18.60 -1.51
N PRO A 165 6.66 17.27 -1.66
CA PRO A 165 6.94 16.36 -0.55
C PRO A 165 8.19 16.64 0.30
N SER A 166 9.10 17.49 -0.19
CA SER A 166 10.33 17.87 0.52
C SER A 166 10.12 18.82 1.71
N LEU A 167 8.90 19.31 1.92
CA LEU A 167 8.58 20.22 3.04
C LEU A 167 8.31 19.43 4.32
N LEU A 168 9.05 19.76 5.38
CA LEU A 168 9.20 18.91 6.57
C LEU A 168 8.20 19.15 7.69
N GLU A 169 7.38 20.22 7.68
CA GLU A 169 6.34 20.42 8.70
C GLU A 169 5.12 21.22 8.16
N ASN A 170 3.91 20.74 8.49
CA ASN A 170 2.60 21.37 8.26
C ASN A 170 2.39 22.02 6.89
N VAL A 171 2.16 21.17 5.88
CA VAL A 171 1.91 21.65 4.54
C VAL A 171 0.43 22.09 4.42
N LYS A 172 0.24 23.40 4.23
CA LYS A 172 -1.01 24.07 3.80
C LYS A 172 -2.23 23.82 4.70
N ASP A 173 -2.56 24.76 5.60
CA ASP A 173 -3.80 24.74 6.42
C ASP A 173 -4.06 23.43 7.20
N ASN A 174 -2.97 22.83 7.69
CA ASN A 174 -2.97 21.55 8.41
C ASN A 174 -3.60 20.40 7.57
N LEU A 175 -3.49 20.47 6.23
CA LEU A 175 -4.00 19.45 5.30
C LEU A 175 -3.22 18.16 5.43
N ILE A 176 -1.89 18.23 5.43
CA ILE A 176 -1.03 17.05 5.56
C ILE A 176 0.25 17.41 6.32
N ALA A 177 0.66 16.54 7.24
CA ALA A 177 1.97 16.53 7.86
C ALA A 177 2.84 15.47 7.18
N ILE A 178 4.00 15.88 6.65
CA ILE A 178 4.95 14.99 5.98
C ILE A 178 6.22 14.95 6.83
N TYR A 179 6.52 13.79 7.40
CA TYR A 179 7.64 13.60 8.32
C TYR A 179 8.89 13.11 7.60
N LEU A 180 10.04 13.38 8.20
CA LEU A 180 11.33 12.81 7.79
C LEU A 180 11.32 11.27 7.85
N PRO A 181 12.16 10.60 7.04
CA PRO A 181 12.28 9.14 7.07
C PRO A 181 12.51 8.55 8.46
N GLU A 182 13.26 9.22 9.33
CA GLU A 182 13.54 8.74 10.71
C GLU A 182 12.29 8.43 11.56
N TYR A 183 11.14 9.04 11.21
CA TYR A 183 9.89 8.87 11.95
C TYR A 183 9.18 7.56 11.61
N PHE A 184 9.22 7.11 10.36
CA PHE A 184 8.39 5.96 9.92
C PHE A 184 9.15 4.92 9.10
N ASN A 185 10.25 5.32 8.46
CA ASN A 185 11.08 4.50 7.57
C ASN A 185 12.58 4.82 7.77
N PRO A 186 13.14 4.53 8.97
CA PRO A 186 14.50 4.93 9.33
C PRO A 186 15.61 4.15 8.60
N PHE A 187 15.25 3.12 7.83
CA PHE A 187 16.16 2.40 6.96
C PHE A 187 15.51 2.12 5.59
N HIS A 188 16.33 1.84 4.57
CA HIS A 188 15.88 1.63 3.20
C HIS A 188 16.23 0.23 2.68
N PHE A 189 15.60 -0.17 1.56
CA PHE A 189 15.75 -1.49 0.96
C PHE A 189 17.18 -1.81 0.49
N ASP A 190 18.03 -0.79 0.33
CA ASP A 190 19.44 -0.90 -0.06
C ASP A 190 20.40 -0.89 1.15
N GLN A 191 19.86 -0.97 2.36
CA GLN A 191 20.60 -0.92 3.62
C GLN A 191 20.32 -2.14 4.49
N ASP A 192 21.34 -2.62 5.20
CA ASP A 192 21.14 -3.58 6.28
C ASP A 192 20.52 -2.87 7.49
N PHE A 193 19.52 -3.51 8.09
CA PHE A 193 18.92 -3.00 9.32
C PHE A 193 19.96 -2.98 10.46
N ASN A 194 20.08 -1.83 11.12
CA ASN A 194 20.86 -1.67 12.34
C ASN A 194 20.00 -0.95 13.39
N HIS A 195 19.94 -1.47 14.61
CA HIS A 195 19.18 -0.85 15.71
C HIS A 195 19.57 0.63 15.96
N SER A 196 20.77 1.06 15.56
CA SER A 196 21.18 2.47 15.63
C SER A 196 20.36 3.41 14.74
N CYS A 197 19.61 2.90 13.76
CA CYS A 197 18.69 3.73 12.95
C CYS A 197 17.42 4.10 13.72
N ILE A 198 17.10 3.39 14.81
CA ILE A 198 15.96 3.68 15.66
C ILE A 198 16.33 4.80 16.63
N THR A 199 15.56 5.88 16.60
CA THR A 199 15.73 7.03 17.50
C THR A 199 14.47 7.23 18.34
N HIS A 200 14.50 8.21 19.25
CA HIS A 200 13.33 8.60 20.03
C HIS A 200 12.18 9.19 19.18
N ASN A 201 12.47 9.55 17.91
CA ASN A 201 11.48 10.04 16.95
C ASN A 201 10.78 8.92 16.17
N THR A 202 11.36 7.71 16.14
CA THR A 202 10.86 6.60 15.32
C THR A 202 9.56 6.04 15.88
N TYR A 203 8.47 6.20 15.11
CA TYR A 203 7.17 5.59 15.34
C TYR A 203 7.06 4.19 14.77
N SER A 204 7.63 3.97 13.58
CA SER A 204 7.55 2.70 12.90
C SER A 204 8.77 2.40 12.05
N VAL A 205 8.83 1.16 11.58
CA VAL A 205 9.82 0.62 10.66
C VAL A 205 9.10 -0.26 9.65
N HIS A 206 9.24 0.03 8.36
CA HIS A 206 8.74 -0.81 7.27
C HIS A 206 9.85 -1.77 6.79
N TRP A 207 9.59 -3.07 6.82
CA TRP A 207 10.57 -4.12 6.45
C TRP A 207 10.71 -4.37 4.94
N MET A 208 9.90 -3.70 4.10
CA MET A 208 10.03 -3.65 2.64
C MET A 208 10.10 -5.03 1.96
N GLY A 209 9.17 -5.93 2.28
CA GLY A 209 9.16 -7.32 1.79
C GLY A 209 8.99 -7.52 0.27
N ALA A 210 8.91 -6.43 -0.51
CA ALA A 210 8.90 -6.39 -1.98
C ALA A 210 7.92 -7.35 -2.68
N SER A 211 6.83 -7.72 -2.02
CA SER A 211 5.83 -8.70 -2.51
C SER A 211 5.10 -8.27 -3.79
N TRP A 212 5.21 -7.00 -4.17
CA TRP A 212 4.65 -6.43 -5.39
C TRP A 212 5.44 -6.83 -6.66
N HIS A 213 6.69 -7.28 -6.52
CA HIS A 213 7.62 -7.45 -7.64
C HIS A 213 7.48 -8.81 -8.32
N SER A 214 6.83 -8.85 -9.49
CA SER A 214 6.91 -9.99 -10.40
C SER A 214 7.04 -9.54 -11.85
N LYS A 215 7.84 -10.24 -12.66
CA LYS A 215 8.05 -9.90 -14.09
C LYS A 215 6.73 -9.82 -14.85
N LYS A 216 5.80 -10.75 -14.57
CA LYS A 216 4.45 -10.77 -15.13
C LYS A 216 3.68 -9.49 -14.79
N ASN A 217 3.66 -9.11 -13.52
CA ASN A 217 2.93 -7.92 -13.08
C ASN A 217 3.54 -6.66 -13.68
N LEU A 218 4.88 -6.55 -13.69
CA LEU A 218 5.58 -5.42 -14.29
C LEU A 218 5.28 -5.28 -15.79
N PHE A 219 5.25 -6.39 -16.53
CA PHE A 219 4.87 -6.38 -17.94
C PHE A 219 3.44 -5.84 -18.13
N PHE A 220 2.48 -6.34 -17.35
CA PHE A 220 1.10 -5.87 -17.41
C PHE A 220 1.01 -4.37 -17.10
N LEU A 221 1.52 -3.97 -15.94
CA LEU A 221 1.37 -2.62 -15.39
C LEU A 221 2.06 -1.56 -16.25
N SER A 222 3.22 -1.88 -16.83
CA SER A 222 3.96 -0.96 -17.70
C SER A 222 3.29 -0.76 -19.06
N ASN A 223 2.41 -1.68 -19.48
CA ASN A 223 1.75 -1.64 -20.79
C ASN A 223 0.25 -1.33 -20.74
N LYS A 224 -0.37 -1.27 -19.55
CA LYS A 224 -1.82 -1.06 -19.39
C LYS A 224 -2.39 0.17 -20.09
N HIS A 225 -1.57 1.20 -20.30
CA HIS A 225 -1.94 2.46 -20.92
C HIS A 225 -1.69 2.53 -22.43
N ARG A 226 -1.07 1.48 -23.00
CA ARG A 226 -0.69 1.41 -24.41
C ARG A 226 -1.41 0.28 -25.15
N ILE A 227 -1.66 -0.81 -24.46
CA ILE A 227 -2.22 -2.03 -25.02
C ILE A 227 -3.66 -2.19 -24.53
N PRO A 228 -4.65 -2.43 -25.42
CA PRO A 228 -6.02 -2.71 -25.00
C PRO A 228 -6.08 -3.85 -23.99
N LEU A 229 -6.85 -3.67 -22.91
CA LEU A 229 -6.91 -4.62 -21.78
C LEU A 229 -7.13 -6.06 -22.23
N LYS A 230 -8.07 -6.30 -23.16
CA LYS A 230 -8.35 -7.63 -23.71
C LYS A 230 -7.12 -8.29 -24.35
N THR A 231 -6.29 -7.51 -25.04
CA THR A 231 -5.04 -7.99 -25.65
C THR A 231 -4.00 -8.28 -24.58
N LEU A 232 -3.86 -7.37 -23.60
CA LEU A 232 -2.90 -7.51 -22.52
C LEU A 232 -3.18 -8.74 -21.64
N LEU A 233 -4.46 -9.00 -21.32
CA LEU A 233 -4.87 -10.20 -20.59
C LEU A 233 -4.54 -11.50 -21.34
N LYS A 234 -4.68 -11.52 -22.68
CA LYS A 234 -4.26 -12.67 -23.50
C LYS A 234 -2.75 -12.87 -23.46
N GLN A 235 -1.96 -11.79 -23.51
CA GLN A 235 -0.50 -11.85 -23.43
C GLN A 235 -0.04 -12.37 -22.06
N VAL A 236 -0.64 -11.86 -20.97
CA VAL A 236 -0.33 -12.35 -19.61
C VAL A 236 -0.66 -13.83 -19.46
N LYS A 237 -1.83 -14.27 -19.94
CA LYS A 237 -2.19 -15.69 -19.91
C LYS A 237 -1.20 -16.56 -20.69
N PHE A 238 -0.78 -16.11 -21.88
CA PHE A 238 0.23 -16.80 -22.68
C PHE A 238 1.56 -16.95 -21.92
N ILE A 239 2.01 -15.89 -21.23
CA ILE A 239 3.22 -15.92 -20.41
C ILE A 239 3.07 -16.93 -19.27
N GLU A 240 1.93 -16.93 -18.55
CA GLU A 240 1.68 -17.88 -17.46
C GLU A 240 1.70 -19.34 -17.92
N ASP A 241 1.07 -19.62 -19.07
CA ASP A 241 1.01 -20.97 -19.62
C ASP A 241 2.43 -21.44 -20.03
N HIS A 242 3.25 -20.56 -20.60
CA HIS A 242 4.63 -20.89 -20.97
C HIS A 242 5.56 -21.05 -19.77
N ASP A 243 5.45 -20.19 -18.76
CA ASP A 243 6.24 -20.30 -17.53
C ASP A 243 5.91 -21.60 -16.77
N LYS A 244 4.62 -21.98 -16.69
CA LYS A 244 4.21 -23.26 -16.09
C LYS A 244 4.79 -24.45 -16.86
N ASN A 245 4.70 -24.43 -18.19
CA ASN A 245 5.23 -25.50 -19.03
C ASN A 245 6.76 -25.61 -18.93
N ALA A 246 7.48 -24.49 -18.84
CA ALA A 246 8.92 -24.47 -18.64
C ALA A 246 9.31 -25.07 -17.28
N ASN A 247 8.61 -24.68 -16.21
CA ASN A 247 8.86 -25.20 -14.86
C ASN A 247 8.52 -26.70 -14.74
N GLN A 248 7.47 -27.18 -15.41
CA GLN A 248 7.16 -28.62 -15.46
C GLN A 248 8.28 -29.42 -16.14
N ARG A 249 8.86 -28.92 -17.25
CA ARG A 249 9.98 -29.57 -17.92
C ARG A 249 11.23 -29.65 -17.04
N ILE A 250 11.54 -28.60 -16.28
CA ILE A 250 12.66 -28.59 -15.35
C ILE A 250 12.46 -29.62 -14.23
N ASN A 251 11.25 -29.70 -13.66
CA ASN A 251 10.96 -30.67 -12.59
C ASN A 251 11.07 -32.12 -13.06
N ILE A 252 10.66 -32.43 -14.30
CA ILE A 252 10.82 -33.77 -14.89
C ILE A 252 12.32 -34.10 -15.02
N LEU A 253 13.12 -33.18 -15.57
CA LEU A 253 14.56 -33.38 -15.73
C LEU A 253 15.32 -33.52 -14.39
N GLN A 254 14.79 -32.95 -13.30
CA GLN A 254 15.35 -33.09 -11.95
C GLN A 254 14.93 -34.37 -11.23
N GLN A 255 13.86 -35.04 -11.67
CA GLN A 255 13.43 -36.34 -11.13
C GLN A 255 14.08 -37.52 -11.86
N GLU A 256 14.61 -37.30 -13.05
CA GLU A 256 15.33 -38.29 -13.88
C GLU A 256 16.85 -38.31 -13.64
N ALA A 257 17.37 -37.43 -12.79
CA ALA A 257 18.80 -37.30 -12.42
C ALA A 257 19.04 -37.78 -10.98
#